data_AF-A0A9D7WZB9-F1
#
_entry.id   AF-A0A9D7WZB9-F1
#
_cell.length_a   1.000
_cell.length_b   1.000
_cell.length_c   1.000
_cell.angle_alpha   90.00
_cell.angle_beta   90.00
_cell.angle_gamma   90.00
#
_symmetry.space_group_name_H-M   'P 1'
#
loop_
_entity.id
_entity.type
_entity.pdbx_description
1 polymer ?
#
loop_
_entity_poly.entity_id
_entity_poly.type
_entity_poly.pdbx_seq_one_letter_code
_entity_poly.pdbx_strand_id
1 'polypeptide(L)' 'MKAIPTDEKPCLACHGGNISEEVAAKLDDLYPQDKARGYNAGDIRGAFTIRQPM' A
#
# COMPACT_ATOMS: atom_id res chain seq x y z
N MET A 1 -3.67 -3.73 -18.34
CA MET A 1 -3.10 -3.45 -16.99
C MET A 1 -3.40 -1.99 -16.67
N LYS A 2 -3.81 -1.66 -15.44
CA LYS A 2 -4.07 -0.28 -15.00
C LYS A 2 -3.36 -0.02 -13.68
N ALA A 3 -2.54 1.02 -13.62
CA ALA A 3 -1.78 1.37 -12.41
C ALA A 3 -2.70 1.84 -11.28
N ILE A 4 -2.24 1.65 -10.05
CA ILE A 4 -2.84 2.15 -8.81
C ILE A 4 -1.84 3.14 -8.20
N PRO A 5 -2.03 4.45 -8.39
CA PRO A 5 -1.24 5.44 -7.69
C PRO A 5 -1.67 5.53 -6.21
N THR A 6 -0.76 5.94 -5.34
CA THR A 6 -1.06 6.31 -3.96
C THR A 6 -1.58 7.74 -3.88
N ASP A 7 -2.68 7.95 -3.18
CA ASP A 7 -3.14 9.30 -2.80
C ASP A 7 -2.65 9.63 -1.38
N GLU A 8 -2.51 10.93 -1.07
CA GLU A 8 -2.13 11.38 0.29
C GLU A 8 -3.04 10.78 1.38
N LYS A 9 -4.34 10.72 1.10
CA LYS A 9 -5.34 10.02 1.91
C LYS A 9 -6.29 9.23 1.00
N PRO A 10 -6.67 7.99 1.35
CA PRO A 10 -6.33 7.30 2.60
C PRO A 10 -5.03 6.48 2.53
N CYS A 11 -4.38 6.37 1.37
CA CYS A 11 -3.35 5.36 1.13
C CYS A 11 -2.15 5.48 2.09
N LEU A 12 -1.64 6.70 2.30
CA LEU A 12 -0.44 6.90 3.11
C LEU A 12 -0.66 6.74 4.62
N ALA A 13 -1.90 6.64 5.10
CA ALA A 13 -2.19 6.39 6.50
C ALA A 13 -1.64 5.03 6.99
N CYS A 14 -1.51 4.06 6.09
CA CYS A 14 -0.96 2.73 6.38
C CYS A 14 0.25 2.37 5.51
N HIS A 15 0.34 2.93 4.30
CA HIS A 15 1.39 2.60 3.33
C HIS A 15 2.49 3.67 3.22
N GLY A 16 2.36 4.79 3.95
CA GLY A 16 3.35 5.87 3.94
C GLY A 16 4.63 5.53 4.67
N GLY A 17 5.62 6.43 4.60
CA GLY A 17 6.85 6.34 5.41
C GLY A 17 6.67 6.77 6.87
N ASN A 18 5.61 7.52 7.17
CA ASN A 18 5.30 8.00 8.51
C ASN A 18 3.88 7.57 8.88
N ILE A 19 3.76 6.43 9.55
CA ILE A 19 2.49 5.86 10.03
C ILE A 19 2.47 5.87 11.56
N SER A 20 1.29 5.88 12.17
CA SER A 20 1.20 5.89 13.64
C SER A 20 1.74 4.59 14.23
N GLU A 21 2.28 4.67 15.46
CA GLU A 21 2.83 3.51 16.16
C GLU A 21 1.79 2.41 16.37
N GLU A 22 0.54 2.77 16.67
CA GLU A 22 -0.56 1.82 16.81
C GLU A 22 -0.81 1.02 15.52
N VAL A 23 -0.81 1.70 14.37
CA VAL A 23 -1.00 1.06 13.06
C VAL A 23 0.22 0.22 12.70
N ALA A 24 1.43 0.75 12.90
CA ALA A 24 2.67 0.01 12.65
C ALA A 24 2.72 -1.29 13.47
N ALA A 25 2.46 -1.22 14.77
CA ALA A 25 2.46 -2.38 15.65
C ALA A 25 1.45 -3.44 15.20
N LYS A 26 0.24 -3.01 14.78
CA LYS A 26 -0.78 -3.96 14.31
C LYS A 26 -0.44 -4.56 12.94
N LEU A 27 0.18 -3.79 12.06
CA LEU A 27 0.66 -4.28 10.78
C LEU A 27 1.80 -5.29 10.96
N ASP A 28 2.74 -5.04 11.85
CA ASP A 28 3.87 -5.95 12.11
C ASP A 28 3.40 -7.28 12.75
N ASP A 29 2.37 -7.24 13.61
CA ASP A 29 1.72 -8.42 14.21
C ASP A 29 0.97 -9.26 13.15
N LEU A 30 0.14 -8.62 12.33
CA LEU A 30 -0.74 -9.32 11.38
C LEU A 30 -0.04 -9.67 10.05
N TYR A 31 0.95 -8.88 9.65
CA TYR A 31 1.62 -8.96 8.35
C TYR A 31 3.15 -8.86 8.51
N PRO A 32 3.80 -9.85 9.14
CA PRO A 32 5.24 -9.81 9.47
C PRO A 32 6.18 -9.75 8.26
N GLN A 33 5.65 -9.98 7.05
CA GLN A 33 6.38 -9.89 5.79
C GLN A 33 5.92 -8.72 4.91
N ASP A 34 5.20 -7.76 5.49
CA ASP A 34 4.69 -6.61 4.77
C ASP A 34 5.82 -5.80 4.11
N LYS A 35 5.66 -5.57 2.80
CA LYS A 35 6.56 -4.77 1.96
C LYS A 35 5.88 -3.52 1.41
N ALA A 36 4.63 -3.27 1.79
CA ALA A 36 3.80 -2.23 1.22
C ALA A 36 3.87 -0.91 2.02
N ARG A 37 5.03 -0.52 2.54
CA ARG A 37 5.22 0.71 3.33
C ARG A 37 6.29 1.60 2.71
N GLY A 38 6.34 2.86 3.13
CA GLY A 38 7.34 3.82 2.65
C GLY A 38 7.00 4.54 1.35
N TYR A 39 5.74 4.48 0.89
CA TYR A 39 5.31 5.20 -0.30
C TYR A 39 5.10 6.70 -0.04
N ASN A 40 5.22 7.49 -1.11
CA ASN A 40 4.83 8.90 -1.17
C ASN A 40 3.56 9.06 -2.02
N ALA A 41 2.95 10.24 -2.01
CA ALA A 41 1.80 10.51 -2.89
C ALA A 41 2.24 10.52 -4.36
N GLY A 42 1.45 9.86 -5.22
CA GLY A 42 1.73 9.70 -6.64
C GLY A 42 2.60 8.48 -7.00
N ASP A 43 3.22 7.82 -6.01
CA ASP A 43 3.97 6.58 -6.26
C ASP A 43 3.04 5.45 -6.75
N ILE A 44 3.60 4.53 -7.55
CA ILE A 44 2.85 3.37 -8.03
C ILE A 44 2.83 2.30 -6.95
N ARG A 45 1.65 2.10 -6.33
CA ARG A 45 1.44 1.04 -5.33
C ARG A 45 1.35 -0.35 -5.97
N GLY A 46 0.85 -0.43 -7.19
CA GLY A 46 0.63 -1.68 -7.91
C GLY A 46 -0.16 -1.47 -9.19
N ALA A 47 -0.73 -2.55 -9.73
CA ALA A 47 -1.57 -2.47 -10.92
C ALA A 47 -2.63 -3.58 -10.93
N PHE A 48 -3.81 -3.26 -11.47
CA PHE A 48 -4.83 -4.23 -11.80
C PHE A 48 -4.56 -4.84 -13.17
N THR A 49 -4.75 -6.16 -13.28
CA THR A 49 -4.74 -6.89 -14.55
C THR A 49 -6.01 -7.71 -14.64
N ILE A 50 -6.59 -7.80 -15.84
CA ILE A 50 -7.73 -8.66 -16.13
C ILE A 50 -7.25 -9.67 -17.17
N ARG A 51 -7.54 -10.95 -16.92
CA ARG A 51 -7.30 -12.05 -17.85
C ARG A 51 -8.65 -12.73 -18.08
N GLN A 52 -9.10 -12.77 -19.32
CA GLN A 52 -10.29 -13.53 -19.70
C GLN A 52 -9.80 -14.82 -20.39
N PRO A 53 -9.97 -15.99 -19.75
CA PRO A 53 -9.69 -17.26 -20.42
C PRO A 53 -10.66 -17.41 -21.60
N MET A 54 -10.15 -18.01 -22.68
CA MET A 54 -10.95 -18.32 -23.87
C MET A 54 -11.82 -19.55 -23.63
#